data_AF-A0A920D408-F1
#
_entry.id   AF-A0A920D408-F1
#
_cell.length_a   1.000
_cell.length_b   1.000
_cell.length_c   1.000
_cell.angle_alpha   90.00
_cell.angle_beta   90.00
_cell.angle_gamma   90.00
#
_symmetry.space_group_name_H-M   'P 1'
#
loop_
_entity.id
_entity.type
_entity.pdbx_description
1 polymer ?
#
loop_
_entity_poly.entity_id
_entity_poly.type
_entity_poly.pdbx_seq_one_letter_code
_entity_poly.pdbx_strand_id
1 'polypeptide(L)' 'MAETKTEHRRLAPHETLEIHEMLASKTNGLVNLKRTYPTIQDPQLRQLYLQCIRATEQQIQELVALLQQRAVPVF' A
#
# COMPACT_ATOMS: atom_id res chain seq x y z
N MET A 1 -6.47 25.41 25.85
CA MET A 1 -5.16 24.72 25.80
C MET A 1 -5.34 23.50 24.92
N ALA A 2 -4.79 23.53 23.71
CA ALA A 2 -4.86 22.41 22.77
C ALA A 2 -3.74 21.43 23.13
N GLU A 3 -4.10 20.30 23.73
CA GLU A 3 -3.14 19.23 24.00
C GLU A 3 -2.74 18.58 22.68
N THR A 4 -1.52 18.90 22.25
CA THR A 4 -0.79 18.24 21.19
C THR A 4 -0.39 16.86 21.69
N LYS A 5 -1.30 15.89 21.60
CA LYS A 5 -1.03 14.51 22.02
C LYS A 5 -0.44 13.71 20.87
N THR A 6 0.85 13.90 20.61
CA THR A 6 1.63 13.02 19.72
C THR A 6 1.91 11.71 20.46
N GLU A 7 0.88 10.93 20.78
CA GLU A 7 1.13 9.58 21.31
C GLU A 7 1.54 8.68 20.16
N HIS A 8 2.67 7.98 20.33
CA HIS A 8 2.97 6.75 19.62
C HIS A 8 1.93 5.68 19.99
N ARG A 9 0.70 5.84 19.49
CA ARG A 9 -0.36 4.85 19.61
C ARG A 9 0.02 3.71 18.68
N ARG A 10 0.46 2.59 19.28
CA ARG A 10 0.65 1.32 18.59
C ARG A 10 -0.67 0.93 17.93
N LEU A 11 -0.60 0.33 16.74
CA LEU A 11 -1.79 -0.15 16.06
C LEU A 11 -2.44 -1.24 16.94
N ALA A 12 -3.75 -1.16 17.09
CA ALA A 12 -4.51 -2.27 17.63
C ALA A 12 -4.40 -3.49 16.68
N PRO A 13 -4.63 -4.71 17.18
CA PRO A 13 -4.51 -5.92 16.34
C PRO A 13 -5.37 -5.88 15.07
N HIS A 14 -6.59 -5.34 15.17
CA HIS A 14 -7.49 -5.21 14.01
C HIS A 14 -6.98 -4.19 12.99
N GLU A 15 -6.41 -3.06 13.43
CA GLU A 15 -5.81 -2.06 12.52
C GLU A 15 -4.58 -2.65 11.81
N THR A 16 -3.80 -3.47 12.52
CA THR A 16 -2.65 -4.19 11.93
C THR A 16 -3.13 -5.19 10.87
N LEU A 17 -4.17 -5.98 11.17
CA LEU A 17 -4.78 -6.92 10.24
C LEU A 17 -5.34 -6.21 9.00
N GLU A 18 -6.08 -5.13 9.18
CA GLU A 18 -6.66 -4.33 8.09
C GLU A 18 -5.57 -3.81 7.14
N ILE A 19 -4.44 -3.33 7.69
CA ILE A 19 -3.32 -2.89 6.86
C ILE A 19 -2.68 -4.07 6.11
N HIS A 20 -2.56 -5.25 6.72
CA HIS A 20 -2.08 -6.46 6.04
C HIS A 20 -2.99 -6.88 4.88
N GLU A 21 -4.30 -6.85 5.08
CA GLU A 21 -5.28 -7.16 4.03
C GLU A 21 -5.19 -6.15 2.89
N MET A 22 -5.07 -4.86 3.21
CA MET A 22 -4.89 -3.79 2.22
C MET A 22 -3.58 -3.95 1.44
N LEU A 23 -2.48 -4.27 2.13
CA LEU A 23 -1.18 -4.53 1.52
C LEU A 23 -1.24 -5.74 0.58
N ALA A 24 -1.88 -6.84 1.01
CA ALA A 24 -2.06 -8.03 0.19
C ALA A 24 -2.88 -7.71 -1.08
N SER A 25 -3.99 -6.99 -0.92
CA SER A 25 -4.84 -6.56 -2.04
C SER A 25 -4.06 -5.70 -3.05
N LYS A 26 -3.34 -4.67 -2.59
CA LYS A 26 -2.52 -3.82 -3.47
C LYS A 26 -1.40 -4.57 -4.17
N THR A 27 -0.75 -5.50 -3.47
CA THR A 27 0.33 -6.32 -4.04
C THR A 27 -0.19 -7.22 -5.16
N ASN A 28 -1.34 -7.87 -4.95
CA ASN A 28 -2.00 -8.67 -5.98
C ASN A 28 -2.41 -7.81 -7.19
N GLY A 29 -2.96 -6.62 -6.93
CA GLY A 29 -3.28 -5.64 -7.97
C GLY A 29 -2.06 -5.23 -8.78
N LEU A 30 -0.93 -4.95 -8.13
CA LEU A 30 0.32 -4.58 -8.78
C LEU A 30 0.86 -5.68 -9.71
N VAL A 31 0.80 -6.94 -9.27
CA VAL A 31 1.19 -8.09 -10.10
C VAL A 31 0.37 -8.14 -11.38
N ASN A 32 -0.95 -7.95 -11.27
CA ASN A 32 -1.84 -7.93 -12.42
C ASN A 32 -1.54 -6.75 -13.35
N LEU A 33 -1.35 -5.54 -12.82
CA LEU A 33 -0.99 -4.36 -13.60
C LEU A 33 0.31 -4.58 -14.38
N LYS A 34 1.36 -5.09 -13.73
CA LYS A 34 2.66 -5.37 -14.37
C LYS A 34 2.59 -6.50 -15.40
N ARG A 35 1.75 -7.52 -15.16
CA ARG A 35 1.51 -8.61 -16.11
C ARG A 35 0.79 -8.12 -17.37
N THR A 36 -0.20 -7.23 -17.22
CA THR A 36 -0.98 -6.69 -18.35
C THR A 36 -0.23 -5.59 -19.11
N TYR A 37 0.57 -4.77 -18.43
CA TYR A 37 1.32 -3.66 -19.04
C TYR A 37 2.02 -3.97 -20.38
N PRO A 38 2.79 -5.07 -20.54
CA PRO A 38 3.47 -5.36 -21.80
C PRO A 38 2.53 -5.73 -22.96
N THR A 39 1.27 -6.11 -22.69
CA THR A 39 0.30 -6.48 -23.73
C THR A 39 -0.48 -5.28 -24.27
N ILE A 40 -0.31 -4.09 -23.68
CA ILE A 40 -1.04 -2.88 -24.04
C ILE A 40 -0.37 -2.21 -25.24
N GLN A 41 -1.10 -2.14 -26.35
CA GLN A 41 -0.65 -1.52 -27.60
C GLN A 41 -0.95 -0.01 -27.64
N ASP A 42 -2.08 0.40 -27.07
CA ASP A 42 -2.48 1.81 -27.05
C ASP A 42 -1.52 2.62 -26.15
N PRO A 43 -0.83 3.64 -26.69
CA PRO A 43 0.20 4.36 -25.96
C PRO A 43 -0.36 5.17 -24.78
N GLN A 44 -1.59 5.69 -24.90
CA GLN A 44 -2.22 6.48 -23.83
C GLN A 44 -2.61 5.58 -22.65
N LEU A 45 -3.22 4.43 -22.94
CA LEU A 45 -3.56 3.41 -21.95
C LEU A 45 -2.30 2.85 -21.30
N ARG A 46 -1.23 2.62 -22.07
CA ARG A 46 0.05 2.19 -21.52
C ARG A 46 0.62 3.22 -20.55
N GLN A 47 0.53 4.51 -20.86
CA GLN A 47 0.96 5.57 -19.96
C GLN A 47 0.13 5.61 -18.66
N LEU A 48 -1.19 5.43 -18.75
CA LEU A 48 -2.07 5.34 -17.57
C LEU A 48 -1.69 4.14 -16.70
N TYR A 49 -1.46 2.96 -17.29
CA TYR A 49 -1.00 1.80 -16.54
C TYR A 49 0.34 2.05 -15.85
N LEU A 50 1.30 2.71 -16.52
CA LEU A 50 2.59 3.04 -15.92
C LEU A 50 2.43 3.98 -14.72
N GLN A 51 1.53 4.97 -14.81
CA GLN A 51 1.21 5.87 -13.69
C GLN A 51 0.58 5.08 -12.52
N CYS A 52 -0.39 4.21 -12.81
CA CYS A 52 -1.02 3.35 -11.81
C CYS A 52 -0.02 2.40 -11.13
N ILE A 53 0.89 1.79 -11.89
CA ILE A 53 1.95 0.92 -11.35
C ILE A 53 2.80 1.69 -10.34
N ARG A 54 3.31 2.86 -10.73
CA ARG A 54 4.16 3.70 -9.87
C ARG A 54 3.43 4.15 -8.61
N ALA A 55 2.19 4.61 -8.76
CA ALA A 55 1.38 5.02 -7.61
C ALA A 55 1.11 3.85 -6.66
N THR A 56 0.81 2.66 -7.20
CA THR A 56 0.56 1.45 -6.39
C THR A 56 1.82 0.99 -5.67
N GLU A 57 2.99 1.06 -6.32
CA GLU A 57 4.28 0.78 -5.69
C GLU A 57 4.54 1.72 -4.52
N GLN A 58 4.31 3.03 -4.70
CA GLN A 58 4.46 4.00 -3.63
C GLN A 58 3.53 3.70 -2.45
N GLN A 59 2.25 3.43 -2.73
CA GLN A 59 1.27 3.08 -1.69
C GLN A 59 1.68 1.80 -0.93
N ILE A 60 2.23 0.80 -1.62
CA ILE A 60 2.75 -0.41 -0.96
C ILE A 60 3.90 -0.07 -0.01
N GLN A 61 4.84 0.78 -0.43
CA GLN A 61 5.94 1.22 0.44
C GLN A 61 5.43 1.98 1.66
N GLU A 62 4.43 2.85 1.50
CA GLU A 62 3.79 3.56 2.60
C GLU A 62 3.12 2.59 3.60
N LEU A 63 2.38 1.59 3.11
CA LEU A 63 1.76 0.57 3.97
C LEU A 63 2.79 -0.28 4.71
N VAL A 64 3.88 -0.67 4.05
CA VAL A 64 4.98 -1.41 4.68
C VAL A 64 5.64 -0.55 5.77
N ALA A 65 5.89 0.72 5.50
CA ALA A 65 6.46 1.64 6.48
C ALA A 65 5.54 1.83 7.70
N LEU A 66 4.23 1.91 7.48
CA LEU A 66 3.24 1.99 8.57
C LEU A 66 3.27 0.74 9.46
N LEU A 67 3.34 -0.45 8.87
CA LEU A 67 3.49 -1.70 9.62
C LEU A 67 4.82 -1.72 10.38
N GLN A 68 5.94 -1.35 9.75
CA GLN A 68 7.25 -1.36 10.43
C GLN A 68 7.34 -0.38 11.61
N GLN A 69 6.70 0.78 11.49
CA GLN A 69 6.74 1.81 12.54
C GLN A 69 5.80 1.51 13.71
N ARG A 70 4.75 0.70 13.49
CA ARG A 70 3.63 0.58 14.45
C ARG A 70 3.10 -0.83 14.68
N ALA A 71 3.71 -1.87 14.09
CA ALA A 71 3.26 -3.25 14.26
C ALA A 71 3.45 -3.74 15.70
N VAL A 72 2.39 -4.36 16.21
CA VAL A 72 2.49 -5.33 17.29
C VAL A 72 2.77 -6.69 16.61
N PRO A 73 3.70 -7.52 17.13
CA PRO A 73 3.90 -8.85 16.59
C PRO A 73 2.57 -9.61 16.60
N VAL A 74 2.11 -10.02 15.43
CA VAL A 74 1.01 -10.97 15.29
C VAL A 74 1.62 -12.35 15.50
N PHE A 75 1.10 -13.08 16.48
CA PHE A 75 1.57 -14.40 16.91
C PHE A 75 1.54 -15.45 15.80
#